data_AF-E7DYA5-F1
#
_entry.id   AF-E7DYA5-F1
#
_cell.length_a   1.000
_cell.length_b   1.000
_cell.length_c   1.000
_cell.angle_alpha   90.00
_cell.angle_beta   90.00
_cell.angle_gamma   90.00
#
_symmetry.space_group_name_H-M   'P 1'
#
loop_
_entity.id
_entity.type
_entity.pdbx_description
1 polymer ?
#
loop_
_entity_poly.entity_id
_entity_poly.type
_entity_poly.pdbx_seq_one_letter_code
_entity_poly.pdbx_strand_id
1 'polypeptide(L)'
;MKLLSKEFFYPLKSNYYYYMLSPFIMLTLILSMWLIYPFKMNLMNWNLNSLFFLCLMSMGVYGLMISGWSSNSSFSMLGSIRSIAQ
;
A
#
# COMPACT_ATOMS: atom_id res chain seq x y z
N MET A 1 4.83 -20.40 -3.07
CA MET A 1 3.67 -21.30 -3.22
C MET A 1 2.83 -21.45 -1.96
N LYS A 2 3.41 -21.57 -0.76
CA LYS A 2 2.66 -21.83 0.49
C LYS A 2 1.53 -20.84 0.82
N LEU A 3 1.66 -19.56 0.48
CA LEU A 3 0.62 -18.54 0.69
C LEU A 3 -0.50 -18.58 -0.35
N LEU A 4 -0.18 -18.97 -1.59
CA LEU A 4 -1.14 -19.03 -2.70
C LEU A 4 -2.08 -20.24 -2.60
N SER A 5 -1.64 -21.31 -1.94
CA SER A 5 -2.41 -22.55 -1.76
C SER A 5 -3.18 -22.61 -0.44
N LYS A 6 -3.10 -21.57 0.39
CA LYS A 6 -3.76 -21.54 1.71
C LYS A 6 -5.18 -21.00 1.55
N GLU A 7 -6.11 -21.50 2.34
CA GLU A 7 -7.48 -20.98 2.37
C GLU A 7 -7.48 -19.48 2.68
N PHE A 8 -8.26 -18.73 1.91
CA PHE A 8 -8.43 -17.30 2.14
C PHE A 8 -9.26 -17.08 3.41
N PHE A 9 -8.62 -16.51 4.42
CA PHE A 9 -9.28 -16.13 5.66
C PHE A 9 -9.78 -14.69 5.59
N TYR A 10 -11.07 -14.47 5.81
CA TYR A 10 -11.68 -13.13 5.89
C TYR A 10 -12.30 -12.92 7.29
N PRO A 11 -12.02 -11.78 7.96
CA PRO A 11 -12.66 -11.49 9.24
C PRO A 11 -14.16 -11.19 9.06
N LEU A 12 -15.02 -11.91 9.79
CA LEU A 12 -16.49 -11.79 9.72
C LEU A 12 -17.04 -10.40 10.05
N LYS A 13 -16.29 -9.57 10.79
CA LYS A 13 -16.69 -8.20 11.19
C LYS A 13 -16.02 -7.09 10.38
N SER A 14 -15.30 -7.43 9.30
CA SER A 14 -14.53 -6.46 8.51
C SER A 14 -15.29 -5.91 7.31
N ASN A 15 -14.92 -4.71 6.87
CA ASN A 15 -15.43 -4.13 5.63
C ASN A 15 -14.70 -4.78 4.43
N TYR A 16 -15.29 -5.84 3.87
CA TYR A 16 -14.67 -6.70 2.87
C TYR A 16 -14.09 -5.95 1.65
N TYR A 17 -14.86 -5.02 1.07
CA TYR A 17 -14.42 -4.27 -0.11
C TYR A 17 -13.16 -3.45 0.14
N TYR A 18 -13.12 -2.68 1.23
CA TYR A 18 -11.97 -1.85 1.58
C TYR A 18 -10.78 -2.69 2.03
N TYR A 19 -11.03 -3.82 2.69
CA TYR A 19 -9.98 -4.74 3.12
C TYR A 19 -9.24 -5.33 1.92
N MET A 20 -9.95 -5.73 0.87
CA MET A 20 -9.35 -6.25 -0.37
C MET A 20 -8.69 -5.18 -1.24
N LEU A 21 -9.24 -3.96 -1.27
CA LEU A 21 -8.67 -2.85 -2.02
C LEU A 21 -7.36 -2.35 -1.42
N SER A 22 -7.21 -2.37 -0.09
CA SER A 22 -6.01 -1.85 0.58
C SER A 22 -4.68 -2.47 0.12
N PRO A 23 -4.50 -3.81 0.04
CA PRO A 23 -3.26 -4.39 -0.48
C PRO A 23 -3.06 -4.12 -1.98
N PHE A 24 -4.14 -3.98 -2.76
CA PHE A 24 -4.04 -3.62 -4.18
C PHE A 24 -3.47 -2.22 -4.36
N ILE A 25 -3.95 -1.24 -3.59
CA ILE A 25 -3.45 0.15 -3.61
C ILE A 25 -1.97 0.21 -3.20
N MET A 26 -1.57 -0.54 -2.18
CA MET A 26 -0.16 -0.58 -1.77
C MET A 26 0.74 -1.18 -2.85
N LEU A 27 0.30 -2.25 -3.48
CA LEU A 27 1.06 -2.93 -4.52
C LEU A 27 1.22 -2.05 -5.77
N THR A 28 0.17 -1.31 -6.18
CA THR A 28 0.27 -0.38 -7.31
C THR A 28 1.20 0.80 -7.01
N LEU A 29 1.20 1.33 -5.79
CA LEU A 29 2.12 2.39 -5.36
C LEU A 29 3.59 1.93 -5.36
N ILE A 30 3.87 0.71 -4.93
CA ILE A 30 5.24 0.18 -4.93
C ILE A 30 5.73 -0.09 -6.35
N LEU A 31 4.87 -0.58 -7.24
CA LEU A 31 5.21 -0.80 -8.65
C LEU A 31 5.48 0.52 -9.38
N SER A 32 4.73 1.59 -9.07
CA SER A 32 4.97 2.90 -9.70
C SER A 32 6.30 3.53 -9.30
N MET A 33 6.85 3.20 -8.12
CA MET A 33 8.20 3.65 -7.72
C MET A 33 9.30 3.17 -8.66
N TRP A 34 9.12 2.02 -9.31
CA TRP A 34 10.13 1.48 -10.23
C TRP A 34 10.30 2.33 -11.49
N LEU A 35 9.31 3.15 -11.84
CA LEU A 35 9.39 4.07 -12.99
C LEU A 35 10.39 5.21 -12.77
N ILE A 36 10.73 5.53 -11.53
CA ILE A 36 11.68 6.60 -11.18
C ILE A 36 13.14 6.15 -11.35
N TYR A 37 13.40 4.85 -11.24
CA TYR A 37 14.76 4.33 -11.23
C TYR A 37 15.46 4.59 -12.58
N PRO A 38 16.62 5.27 -12.61
CA PRO A 38 17.30 5.62 -13.84
C PRO A 38 17.96 4.38 -14.47
N PHE A 39 17.27 3.74 -15.42
CA PHE A 39 17.87 2.74 -16.30
C PHE A 39 18.58 3.38 -17.49
N LYS A 40 19.55 2.65 -18.07
CA LYS A 40 20.31 3.06 -19.26
C LYS A 40 19.42 3.42 -20.46
N MET A 41 18.27 2.77 -20.58
CA MET A 41 17.12 3.25 -21.34
C MET A 41 15.97 3.47 -20.37
N ASN A 42 15.76 4.73 -19.97
CA ASN A 42 14.62 5.07 -19.12
C ASN A 42 13.33 5.08 -19.96
N LEU A 43 12.31 4.35 -19.51
CA LEU A 43 10.98 4.37 -20.13
C LEU A 43 10.32 5.76 -20.03
N MET A 44 10.59 6.48 -18.94
CA MET A 44 10.11 7.84 -18.70
C MET A 44 11.21 8.62 -17.99
N ASN A 45 11.78 9.64 -18.65
CA ASN A 45 12.75 10.53 -18.04
C ASN A 45 12.06 11.88 -17.77
N TRP A 46 11.52 12.07 -16.57
CA TRP A 46 10.89 13.34 -16.20
C TRP A 46 11.89 14.23 -15.45
N ASN A 47 11.86 15.53 -15.73
CA ASN A 47 12.74 16.51 -15.08
C ASN A 47 12.50 16.60 -13.56
N LEU A 48 11.34 16.15 -13.07
CA LEU A 48 10.89 16.25 -11.68
C LEU A 48 10.75 14.87 -11.00
N ASN A 49 11.59 13.89 -11.37
CA ASN A 49 11.56 12.53 -10.82
C ASN A 49 11.64 12.49 -9.27
N SER A 50 12.40 13.40 -8.64
CA SER A 50 12.54 13.46 -7.18
C SER A 50 11.25 13.93 -6.47
N LEU A 51 10.54 14.89 -7.06
CA LEU A 51 9.24 15.36 -6.54
C LEU A 51 8.18 14.28 -6.69
N PHE A 52 8.18 13.55 -7.81
CA PHE A 52 7.28 12.43 -8.00
C PHE A 52 7.50 11.32 -6.97
N PHE A 53 8.76 11.02 -6.64
CA PHE A 53 9.11 10.10 -5.54
C PHE A 53 8.53 10.55 -4.19
N LEU A 54 8.69 11.83 -3.84
CA LEU A 54 8.14 12.39 -2.59
C LEU A 54 6.61 12.27 -2.52
N CYS A 55 5.91 12.53 -3.64
CA CYS A 55 4.46 12.39 -3.70
C CYS A 55 4.01 10.92 -3.54
N LEU A 56 4.70 9.97 -4.16
CA LEU A 56 4.37 8.55 -4.01
C LEU A 56 4.60 8.06 -2.57
N MET A 57 5.67 8.53 -1.90
CA MET A 57 5.92 8.21 -0.50
C MET A 57 4.81 8.74 0.42
N SER A 58 4.34 9.98 0.21
CA SER A 58 3.23 10.52 1.02
C SER A 58 1.91 9.80 0.79
N MET A 59 1.66 9.32 -0.43
CA MET A 59 0.46 8.54 -0.76
C MET A 59 0.42 7.15 -0.10
N GLY A 60 1.57 6.55 0.22
CA GLY A 60 1.65 5.21 0.84
C GLY A 60 0.90 5.09 2.18
N VAL A 61 0.83 6.18 2.94
CA VAL A 61 0.17 6.26 4.25
C VAL A 61 -1.33 5.96 4.16
N TYR A 62 -1.99 6.35 3.07
CA TYR A 62 -3.42 6.13 2.90
C TYR A 62 -3.78 4.65 2.80
N GLY A 63 -2.92 3.82 2.19
CA GLY A 63 -3.12 2.37 2.14
C GLY A 63 -3.11 1.73 3.53
N LEU A 64 -2.21 2.19 4.42
CA LEU A 64 -2.11 1.73 5.81
C LEU A 64 -3.34 2.14 6.63
N MET A 65 -3.85 3.35 6.40
CA MET A 65 -5.04 3.84 7.10
C MET A 65 -6.29 3.03 6.73
N ILE A 66 -6.48 2.75 5.45
CA ILE A 66 -7.64 1.98 4.95
C ILE A 66 -7.58 0.54 5.44
N SER A 67 -6.40 -0.09 5.47
CA SER A 67 -6.25 -1.47 5.96
C SER A 67 -6.54 -1.58 7.46
N GLY A 68 -6.06 -0.64 8.27
CA GLY A 68 -6.30 -0.62 9.72
C GLY A 68 -7.74 -0.37 10.14
N TRP A 69 -8.44 0.51 9.41
CA TRP A 69 -9.86 0.81 9.64
C TRP A 69 -10.76 -0.33 9.17
N SER A 70 -10.48 -0.91 7.99
CA SER A 70 -11.34 -1.94 7.39
C SER A 70 -11.37 -3.26 8.16
N SER A 71 -10.32 -3.61 8.90
CA SER A 71 -10.25 -4.84 9.72
C SER A 71 -11.07 -4.80 11.02
N ASN A 72 -11.61 -3.63 11.38
CA ASN A 72 -12.57 -3.44 12.48
C ASN A 72 -12.16 -4.08 13.83
N SER A 73 -10.86 -4.04 14.15
CA SER A 73 -10.31 -4.51 15.43
C SER A 73 -9.53 -3.38 16.11
N SER A 74 -9.62 -3.26 17.42
CA SER A 74 -8.94 -2.20 18.18
C SER A 74 -7.42 -2.28 18.04
N PHE A 75 -6.85 -3.49 18.03
CA PHE A 75 -5.42 -3.70 17.87
C PHE A 75 -4.91 -3.36 16.47
N SER A 76 -5.66 -3.71 15.42
CA SER A 76 -5.27 -3.34 14.05
C SER A 76 -5.27 -1.84 13.85
N MET A 77 -6.24 -1.14 14.44
CA MET A 77 -6.34 0.32 14.35
C MET A 77 -5.19 1.01 15.10
N LEU A 78 -4.83 0.52 16.29
CA LEU A 78 -3.66 1.02 17.02
C LEU A 78 -2.37 0.77 16.23
N GLY A 79 -2.23 -0.40 15.61
CA GLY A 79 -1.10 -0.73 14.74
C GLY A 79 -0.99 0.22 13.55
N SER A 80 -2.12 0.50 12.87
CA SER A 80 -2.12 1.43 11.73
C SER A 80 -1.75 2.85 12.14
N ILE A 81 -2.29 3.37 13.25
CA ILE A 81 -1.95 4.72 13.73
C ILE A 81 -0.46 4.83 14.05
N ARG A 82 0.14 3.80 14.67
CA ARG A 82 1.57 3.78 14.96
C ARG A 82 2.41 3.77 13.68
N SER A 83 2.00 3.00 12.67
CA SER A 83 2.69 2.96 11.38
C SER A 83 2.57 4.24 10.56
N ILE A 84 1.48 5.01 10.74
CA ILE A 84 1.28 6.31 10.08
C ILE A 84 2.16 7.39 10.72
N ALA A 85 2.41 7.29 12.03
CA ALA A 85 3.25 8.24 12.77
C ALA A 85 4.76 8.00 12.60
N GLN A 86 5.15 6.86 12.03
CA GLN A 86 6.54 6.50 11.74
C GLN A 86 7.01 7.14 10.44
#